data_AF-A0A9W7LG21-F1
#
_entry.id   AF-A0A9W7LG21-F1
#
_cell.length_a   1.000
_cell.length_b   1.000
_cell.length_c   1.000
_cell.angle_alpha   90.00
_cell.angle_beta   90.00
_cell.angle_gamma   90.00
#
_symmetry.space_group_name_H-M   'P 1'
#
loop_
_entity.id
_entity.type
_entity.pdbx_description
1 polymer ?
#
loop_
_entity_poly.entity_id
_entity_poly.type
_entity_poly.pdbx_seq_one_letter_code
_entity_poly.pdbx_strand_id
1 'polypeptide(L)'
;MLTRYKIMAKLAENGLSCPVYKIPFDMTLGNHDKNLDNSMTIDKFIAARSYVAGNWDVISFRANKHKSDSSLEEIKELYAYMQGKAAANVI
;
A
#
# COMPACT_ATOMS: atom_id res chain seq x y z
N MET A 1 -12.60 8.51 -14.40
CA MET A 1 -11.15 8.26 -14.58
C MET A 1 -10.39 9.02 -13.50
N LEU A 2 -9.37 8.41 -12.89
CA LEU A 2 -8.45 9.08 -11.96
C LEU A 2 -7.64 10.13 -12.72
N THR A 3 -7.68 11.38 -12.29
CA THR A 3 -6.90 12.46 -12.90
C THR A 3 -5.60 12.66 -12.14
N ARG A 4 -4.55 13.08 -12.84
CA ARG A 4 -3.25 13.40 -12.25
C ARG A 4 -3.36 14.38 -11.07
N TYR A 5 -4.25 15.38 -11.16
CA TYR A 5 -4.50 16.34 -10.09
C TYR A 5 -5.00 15.67 -8.80
N LYS A 6 -5.92 14.70 -8.89
CA LYS A 6 -6.43 13.98 -7.71
C LYS A 6 -5.34 13.17 -7.01
N ILE A 7 -4.45 12.55 -7.80
CA ILE A 7 -3.30 11.81 -7.27
C ILE A 7 -2.34 12.75 -6.55
N MET A 8 -2.02 13.90 -7.15
CA MET A 8 -1.12 14.88 -6.55
C MET A 8 -1.70 15.50 -5.27
N ALA A 9 -3.01 15.79 -5.25
CA ALA A 9 -3.69 16.24 -4.03
C ALA A 9 -3.56 15.20 -2.91
N LYS A 10 -3.77 13.91 -3.23
CA LYS A 10 -3.63 12.83 -2.26
C LYS A 10 -2.20 12.69 -1.71
N LEU A 11 -1.21 12.89 -2.56
CA LEU A 11 0.20 12.89 -2.15
C LEU A 11 0.58 14.07 -1.27
N ALA A 12 -0.02 15.24 -1.51
CA ALA A 12 0.16 16.41 -0.68
C ALA A 12 -0.44 16.19 0.72
N GLU A 13 -1.59 15.51 0.83
CA GLU A 13 -2.17 15.11 2.12
C GLU A 13 -1.28 14.14 2.89
N ASN A 14 -0.72 13.13 2.20
CA ASN A 14 0.05 12.04 2.80
C ASN A 14 1.55 12.35 2.99
N GLY A 15 2.02 13.55 2.62
CA GLY A 15 3.42 13.95 2.80
C GLY A 15 4.43 13.12 2.01
N LEU A 16 4.10 12.76 0.76
CA LEU A 16 4.96 11.95 -0.14
C LEU A 16 5.47 10.64 0.48
N SER A 17 4.71 10.09 1.43
CA SER A 17 5.07 8.87 2.16
C SER A 17 3.96 7.83 2.06
N CYS A 18 4.33 6.55 2.06
CA CYS A 18 3.38 5.46 2.07
C CYS A 18 2.58 5.48 3.39
N PRO A 19 1.24 5.55 3.34
CA PRO A 19 0.42 5.66 4.55
C PRO A 19 0.47 4.39 5.41
N VAL A 20 0.78 3.23 4.81
CA VAL A 20 0.84 1.92 5.48
C VAL A 20 2.14 1.75 6.28
N TYR A 21 3.30 1.98 5.65
CA TYR A 21 4.61 1.73 6.27
C TYR A 21 5.34 2.99 6.73
N LYS A 22 4.79 4.17 6.47
CA LYS A 22 5.41 5.47 6.82
C LYS A 22 6.82 5.64 6.24
N ILE A 23 7.05 5.08 5.05
CA ILE A 23 8.31 5.18 4.31
C ILE A 23 8.13 6.17 3.13
N PRO A 24 9.16 6.95 2.76
CA PRO A 24 9.07 7.87 1.63
C PRO A 24 8.95 7.10 0.31
N PHE A 25 8.19 7.66 -0.63
CA PHE A 25 8.10 7.10 -1.98
C PHE A 25 9.42 7.29 -2.74
N ASP A 26 9.81 6.27 -3.51
CA ASP A 26 10.86 6.42 -4.50
C ASP A 26 10.30 7.14 -5.73
N MET A 27 10.81 8.36 -5.96
CA MET A 27 10.38 9.23 -7.07
C MET A 27 11.30 9.10 -8.28
N THR A 28 12.23 8.14 -8.30
CA THR A 28 13.09 7.90 -9.46
C THR A 28 12.27 7.39 -10.65
N LEU A 29 12.04 8.28 -11.61
CA LEU A 29 11.32 7.96 -12.85
C LEU A 29 12.22 7.10 -13.76
N GLY A 30 11.73 5.93 -14.18
CA GLY A 30 12.32 5.15 -15.27
C GLY A 30 13.46 4.18 -14.92
N ASN A 31 13.86 4.05 -13.65
CA ASN A 31 14.80 3.02 -13.22
C ASN A 31 14.04 1.78 -12.74
N HIS A 32 13.67 0.90 -13.68
CA HIS A 32 13.00 -0.37 -13.37
C HIS A 32 13.79 -1.27 -12.39
N ASP A 33 15.09 -1.03 -12.23
CA ASP A 33 16.00 -1.86 -11.43
C ASP A 33 16.24 -1.33 -10.00
N LYS A 34 15.80 -0.12 -9.67
CA LYS A 34 16.09 0.49 -8.36
C LYS A 34 14.83 0.48 -7.49
N ASN A 35 14.79 -0.50 -6.60
CA ASN A 35 13.93 -0.55 -5.42
C ASN A 35 12.41 -0.37 -5.67
N LEU A 36 11.85 -1.25 -6.50
CA LEU A 36 10.42 -1.34 -6.84
C LEU A 36 9.50 -1.28 -5.60
N ASP A 37 9.93 -1.76 -4.45
CA ASP A 37 9.12 -1.84 -3.22
C ASP A 37 8.60 -0.49 -2.70
N ASN A 38 9.39 0.58 -2.84
CA ASN A 38 9.01 1.92 -2.40
C ASN A 38 8.41 2.76 -3.54
N SER A 39 8.29 2.19 -4.73
CA SER A 39 7.64 2.87 -5.84
C SER A 39 6.16 3.13 -5.55
N MET A 40 5.67 4.24 -6.07
CA MET A 40 4.32 4.71 -5.84
C MET A 40 3.32 3.95 -6.72
N THR A 41 2.27 3.40 -6.14
CA THR A 41 1.19 2.73 -6.87
C THR A 41 -0.19 3.18 -6.40
N ILE A 42 -1.18 3.09 -7.30
CA ILE A 42 -2.58 3.34 -6.99
C ILE A 42 -3.21 1.99 -6.64
N ASP A 43 -3.74 1.86 -5.43
CA ASP A 43 -4.41 0.65 -4.97
C ASP A 43 -5.90 0.90 -4.69
N LYS A 44 -6.71 -0.16 -4.79
CA LYS A 44 -8.14 -0.15 -4.47
C LYS A 44 -8.38 -0.77 -3.11
N PHE A 45 -9.13 -0.11 -2.23
CA PHE A 45 -9.52 -0.71 -0.96
C PHE A 45 -10.34 -1.99 -1.15
N ILE A 46 -11.33 -1.96 -2.07
CA ILE A 46 -12.14 -3.10 -2.45
C ILE A 46 -11.81 -3.48 -3.89
N ALA A 47 -11.15 -4.63 -4.08
CA ALA A 47 -10.65 -5.09 -5.38
C ALA A 47 -11.77 -5.22 -6.44
N ALA A 48 -12.96 -5.65 -6.04
CA ALA A 48 -14.12 -5.81 -6.92
C ALA A 48 -14.75 -4.49 -7.40
N ARG A 49 -14.46 -3.36 -6.73
CA ARG A 49 -14.99 -2.05 -7.09
C ARG A 49 -14.01 -1.32 -8.02
N SER A 50 -14.50 -0.44 -8.87
CA SER A 50 -13.64 0.39 -9.73
C SER A 50 -12.89 1.46 -8.91
N TYR A 51 -11.99 2.19 -9.56
CA TYR A 51 -11.34 3.38 -9.00
C TYR A 51 -12.33 4.57 -8.91
N VAL A 52 -13.31 4.45 -8.01
CA VAL A 52 -14.29 5.48 -7.67
C VAL A 52 -13.85 6.23 -6.41
N ALA A 53 -14.38 7.43 -6.19
CA ALA A 53 -14.08 8.20 -4.99
C ALA A 53 -14.32 7.35 -3.72
N GLY A 54 -13.36 7.38 -2.80
CA GLY A 54 -13.40 6.58 -1.56
C GLY A 54 -12.98 5.12 -1.70
N ASN A 55 -12.69 4.61 -2.90
CA ASN A 55 -12.23 3.24 -3.13
C ASN A 55 -10.79 3.16 -3.67
N TRP A 56 -9.94 4.14 -3.38
CA TRP A 56 -8.54 4.08 -3.77
C TRP A 56 -7.67 4.95 -2.88
N ASP A 57 -6.38 4.62 -2.84
CA ASP A 57 -5.34 5.45 -2.26
C ASP A 57 -4.01 5.25 -3.01
N VAL A 58 -3.03 6.08 -2.70
CA VAL A 58 -1.66 5.93 -3.16
C VAL A 58 -0.82 5.27 -2.07
N ILE A 59 -0.30 4.08 -2.35
CA ILE A 59 0.51 3.28 -1.42
C ILE A 59 1.80 2.83 -2.09
N SER A 60 2.72 2.26 -1.31
CA SER A 60 3.94 1.69 -1.89
C SER A 60 3.65 0.38 -2.58
N PHE A 61 4.40 0.04 -3.62
CA PHE A 61 4.26 -1.23 -4.32
C PHE A 61 4.40 -2.44 -3.37
N ARG A 62 5.28 -2.35 -2.38
CA ARG A 62 5.38 -3.36 -1.31
C ARG A 62 4.07 -3.54 -0.54
N ALA A 63 3.41 -2.44 -0.18
CA ALA A 63 2.13 -2.50 0.53
C ALA A 63 1.04 -3.09 -0.37
N ASN A 64 1.01 -2.70 -1.64
CA ASN A 64 0.10 -3.26 -2.62
C ASN A 64 0.32 -4.76 -2.84
N LYS A 65 1.57 -5.20 -2.88
CA LYS A 65 1.93 -6.62 -3.01
C LYS A 65 1.44 -7.44 -1.82
N HIS A 66 1.62 -6.93 -0.60
CA HIS A 66 1.11 -7.60 0.61
C HIS A 66 -0.42 -7.66 0.67
N LYS A 67 -1.12 -6.75 -0.02
CA LYS A 67 -2.59 -6.73 -0.10
C LYS A 67 -3.14 -7.49 -1.31
N SER A 68 -2.31 -7.86 -2.29
CA SER A 68 -2.75 -7.94 -3.70
C SER A 68 -3.95 -8.85 -3.98
N ASP A 69 -4.02 -10.02 -3.33
CA ASP A 69 -5.10 -11.00 -3.45
C ASP A 69 -5.83 -11.24 -2.13
N SER A 70 -5.36 -10.63 -1.04
CA SER A 70 -5.83 -10.93 0.30
C SER A 70 -7.08 -10.11 0.64
N SER A 71 -8.10 -10.79 1.15
CA SER A 71 -9.23 -10.18 1.83
C SER A 71 -8.81 -9.59 3.18
N LEU A 72 -9.65 -8.72 3.74
CA LEU A 72 -9.39 -8.14 5.06
C LEU A 72 -9.36 -9.22 6.15
N GLU A 73 -10.20 -10.24 6.00
CA GLU A 73 -10.31 -11.39 6.89
C GLU A 73 -9.01 -12.22 6.87
N GLU A 74 -8.50 -12.56 5.69
CA GLU A 74 -7.22 -13.28 5.54
C GLU A 74 -6.05 -12.50 6.14
N ILE A 75 -6.02 -11.17 5.94
CA ILE A 75 -4.99 -10.31 6.54
C ILE A 75 -5.07 -10.34 8.08
N LYS A 76 -6.27 -10.34 8.67
CA LYS A 76 -6.46 -10.42 10.13
C LYS A 76 -6.00 -11.77 10.67
N GLU A 77 -6.32 -12.87 9.99
CA GLU A 77 -5.88 -14.21 10.39
C GLU A 77 -4.36 -14.35 10.32
N LEU A 78 -3.74 -13.86 9.25
CA LEU A 78 -2.29 -13.82 9.11
C LEU A 78 -1.65 -12.98 10.22
N TYR A 79 -2.21 -11.80 10.52
CA TYR A 79 -1.75 -10.96 11.62
C TYR A 79 -1.83 -11.68 12.97
N ALA A 80 -2.96 -12.33 13.28
CA ALA A 80 -3.14 -13.06 14.53
C ALA A 80 -2.14 -14.23 14.66
N TYR A 81 -1.91 -14.97 13.57
CA TYR A 81 -0.90 -16.03 13.51
C TYR A 81 0.51 -15.48 13.80
N MET A 82 0.91 -14.40 13.13
CA MET A 82 2.21 -13.77 13.32
C MET A 82 2.38 -13.23 14.75
N GLN A 83 1.35 -12.58 15.29
CA GLN A 83 1.37 -12.05 16.64
C GLN A 83 1.51 -13.16 17.69
N GLY A 84 0.78 -14.27 17.53
CA GLY A 84 0.90 -15.43 18.40
C GLY A 84 2.30 -16.06 18.37
N LYS A 85 2.93 -16.17 17.19
CA LYS A 85 4.29 -16.68 17.05
C LYS A 85 5.35 -15.71 17.58
N ALA A 86 5.18 -14.41 17.36
CA ALA A 86 6.08 -13.40 17.91
C ALA A 86 6.05 -13.46 19.45
N ALA A 87 4.86 -13.48 20.05
CA ALA A 87 4.72 -13.60 21.51
C ALA A 87 5.31 -14.91 22.08
N ALA A 88 5.22 -16.02 21.34
CA ALA A 88 5.78 -17.31 21.74
C ALA A 88 7.30 -17.41 21.57
N ASN A 89 7.89 -16.60 20.68
CA ASN A 89 9.34 -16.58 20.39
C ASN A 89 10.09 -15.45 21.11
N VAL A 90 9.42 -14.68 21.98
CA VAL A 90 10.10 -13.85 22.99
C VAL A 90 10.32 -14.73 24.22
N ILE A 91 11.23 -15.69 24.10
CA ILE A 91 11.85 -16.45 25.20
C ILE A 91 13.34 -16.51 24.90
#